data_AF-A0A158CGP8-F1
#
_entry.id   AF-A0A158CGP8-F1
#
_cell.length_a   1.000
_cell.length_b   1.000
_cell.length_c   1.000
_cell.angle_alpha   90.00
_cell.angle_beta   90.00
_cell.angle_gamma   90.00
#
_symmetry.space_group_name_H-M   'P 1'
#
loop_
_entity.id
_entity.type
_entity.pdbx_description
1 polymer ?
#
loop_
_entity_poly.entity_id
_entity_poly.type
_entity_poly.pdbx_seq_one_letter_code
_entity_poly.pdbx_strand_id
1 'polypeptide(L)'
;MLLQTGNLFSFEAKRGGEERIDMLITGQRLNVERIVSMGHASPEGFWYDDSRAEWVVLLSGAAVLEFEEDSTLHDMRPGDYVLIEPHCRHRVASTLAEEQTVWLAIYYER
;
A
#
# COMPACT_ATOMS: atom_id res chain seq x y z
N MET A 1 24.85 16.55 10.98
CA MET A 1 23.56 16.27 10.31
C MET A 1 23.58 14.81 9.93
N LEU A 2 22.64 14.00 10.43
CA LEU A 2 22.43 12.64 9.90
C LEU A 2 21.46 12.76 8.74
N LEU A 3 21.93 12.45 7.53
CA LEU A 3 21.12 12.39 6.34
C LEU A 3 20.67 10.95 6.14
N GLN A 4 19.36 10.72 6.12
CA GLN A 4 18.77 9.43 5.76
C GLN A 4 18.25 9.51 4.33
N THR A 5 18.77 8.66 3.46
CA THR A 5 18.41 8.62 2.03
C THR A 5 18.14 7.18 1.61
N GLY A 6 17.28 7.00 0.62
CA GLY A 6 17.01 5.70 0.01
C GLY A 6 16.37 5.88 -1.37
N ASN A 7 16.15 4.77 -2.05
CA ASN A 7 15.41 4.73 -3.31
C ASN A 7 14.27 3.71 -3.16
N LEU A 8 13.05 4.13 -3.42
CA LEU A 8 11.85 3.30 -3.25
C LEU A 8 11.86 2.06 -4.17
N PHE A 9 12.59 2.12 -5.29
CA PHE A 9 12.69 1.06 -6.30
C PHE A 9 13.92 0.16 -6.15
N SER A 10 14.75 0.34 -5.11
CA SER A 10 16.00 -0.42 -4.97
C SER A 10 15.82 -1.88 -4.55
N PHE A 11 14.59 -2.30 -4.21
CA PHE A 11 14.26 -3.68 -3.88
C PHE A 11 13.68 -4.35 -5.12
N GLU A 12 14.15 -5.55 -5.43
CA GLU A 12 13.61 -6.38 -6.51
C GLU A 12 12.80 -7.51 -5.91
N ALA A 13 11.47 -7.41 -6.03
CA ALA A 13 10.59 -8.50 -5.62
C ALA A 13 10.82 -9.74 -6.51
N LYS A 14 10.62 -10.93 -5.92
CA LYS A 14 10.63 -12.20 -6.65
C LYS A 14 9.22 -12.76 -6.66
N ARG A 15 8.80 -13.30 -7.80
CA ARG A 15 7.51 -13.97 -7.92
C ARG A 15 7.39 -15.10 -6.89
N GLY A 16 6.30 -15.10 -6.13
CA GLY A 16 6.05 -16.08 -5.07
C GLY A 16 6.89 -15.89 -3.81
N GLY A 17 7.67 -14.81 -3.69
CA GLY A 17 8.23 -14.36 -2.43
C GLY A 17 7.22 -13.49 -1.68
N GLU A 18 7.37 -13.35 -0.37
CA GLU A 18 6.49 -12.56 0.48
C GLU A 18 6.47 -11.06 0.11
N GLU A 19 5.35 -10.41 0.42
CA GLU A 19 5.24 -8.95 0.36
C GLU A 19 6.25 -8.29 1.30
N ARG A 20 6.86 -7.21 0.84
CA ARG A 20 7.85 -6.47 1.63
C ARG A 20 7.25 -5.15 2.11
N ILE A 21 7.19 -4.98 3.42
CA ILE A 21 6.80 -3.73 4.07
C ILE A 21 8.02 -3.13 4.78
N ASP A 22 8.35 -1.88 4.46
CA ASP A 22 9.44 -1.13 5.09
C ASP A 22 8.91 0.16 5.72
N MET A 23 9.10 0.30 7.03
CA MET A 23 8.88 1.56 7.74
C MET A 23 9.97 2.56 7.37
N LEU A 24 9.64 3.57 6.57
CA LEU A 24 10.58 4.63 6.19
C LEU A 24 10.67 5.70 7.28
N ILE A 25 9.52 6.03 7.87
CA ILE A 25 9.38 6.97 8.99
C ILE A 25 8.41 6.34 9.99
N THR A 26 8.81 6.32 11.26
CA THR A 26 7.94 5.99 12.39
C THR A 26 7.91 7.17 13.34
N GLY A 27 6.73 7.74 13.55
CA GLY A 27 6.54 8.92 14.40
C GLY A 27 5.31 8.79 15.28
N GLN A 28 5.15 9.72 16.23
CA GLN A 28 3.98 9.72 17.12
C GLN A 28 2.66 10.03 16.38
N ARG A 29 2.70 10.78 15.28
CA ARG A 29 1.51 11.25 14.56
C ARG A 29 1.49 10.92 13.06
N LEU A 30 2.59 10.35 12.57
CA LEU A 30 2.80 10.10 11.14
C LEU A 30 3.71 8.89 10.98
N ASN A 31 3.25 7.93 10.19
CA ASN A 31 4.07 6.85 9.67
C ASN A 31 4.11 6.92 8.14
N VAL A 32 5.25 6.55 7.58
CA VAL A 32 5.42 6.40 6.13
C VAL A 32 5.98 5.03 5.85
N GLU A 33 5.29 4.30 5.00
CA GLU A 33 5.60 2.91 4.63
C GLU A 33 5.85 2.81 3.14
N ARG A 34 6.86 2.02 2.77
CA ARG A 34 6.98 1.47 1.42
C ARG A 34 6.45 0.04 1.47
N ILE A 35 5.59 -0.30 0.52
CA ILE A 35 5.14 -1.68 0.32
C ILE A 35 5.57 -2.12 -1.08
N VAL A 36 6.12 -3.32 -1.20
CA VAL A 36 6.45 -3.93 -2.49
C VAL A 36 5.77 -5.29 -2.60
N SER A 37 4.85 -5.39 -3.55
CA SER A 37 4.03 -6.56 -3.83
C SER A 37 4.40 -7.18 -5.19
N MET A 38 4.17 -8.48 -5.39
CA MET A 38 4.31 -9.13 -6.69
C MET A 38 3.32 -10.30 -6.81
N GLY A 39 2.08 -9.95 -7.19
CA GLY A 39 0.96 -10.89 -7.30
C GLY A 39 0.23 -11.15 -5.99
N HIS A 40 0.53 -10.39 -4.95
CA HIS A 40 -0.15 -10.49 -3.65
C HIS A 40 -1.55 -9.87 -3.71
N ALA A 41 -2.42 -10.44 -2.89
CA ALA A 41 -3.75 -9.94 -2.57
C ALA A 41 -4.02 -10.22 -1.08
N SER A 42 -4.92 -9.45 -0.48
CA SER A 42 -5.35 -9.71 0.89
C SER A 42 -6.04 -11.09 0.98
N PRO A 43 -5.81 -11.87 2.06
CA PRO A 43 -6.44 -13.17 2.25
C PRO A 43 -7.97 -13.13 2.14
N GLU A 44 -8.58 -14.28 1.84
CA GLU A 44 -10.04 -14.41 1.79
C GLU A 44 -10.67 -14.02 3.14
N GLY A 45 -11.70 -13.18 3.10
CA GLY A 45 -12.40 -12.66 4.28
C GLY A 45 -11.65 -11.61 5.09
N PHE A 46 -10.41 -11.26 4.72
CA PHE A 46 -9.63 -10.23 5.39
C PHE A 46 -9.95 -8.82 4.87
N TRP A 47 -10.09 -7.89 5.80
CA TRP A 47 -10.26 -6.45 5.55
C TRP A 47 -9.39 -5.66 6.52
N TYR A 48 -8.72 -4.63 6.01
CA TYR A 48 -8.07 -3.62 6.84
C TYR A 48 -9.14 -2.73 7.49
N ASP A 49 -8.90 -2.35 8.74
CA ASP A 49 -9.72 -1.42 9.53
C ASP A 49 -8.76 -0.66 10.47
N ASP A 50 -8.24 0.48 10.01
CA ASP A 50 -7.33 1.32 10.79
C ASP A 50 -8.09 2.55 11.33
N SER A 51 -7.78 2.97 12.55
CA SER A 51 -8.35 4.17 13.17
C SER A 51 -7.71 5.47 12.66
N ARG A 52 -6.61 5.38 11.93
CA ARG A 52 -5.92 6.50 11.27
C ARG A 52 -6.42 6.66 9.84
N ALA A 53 -6.21 7.85 9.28
CA ALA A 53 -6.37 8.04 7.85
C ALA A 53 -5.13 7.46 7.13
N GLU A 54 -5.36 6.85 5.98
CA GLU A 54 -4.32 6.37 5.08
C GLU A 54 -4.39 7.13 3.76
N TRP A 55 -3.29 7.77 3.38
CA TRP A 55 -3.09 8.23 2.02
C TRP A 55 -2.09 7.31 1.34
N VAL A 56 -2.49 6.64 0.28
CA VAL A 56 -1.67 5.66 -0.43
C VAL A 56 -1.59 5.98 -1.91
N VAL A 57 -0.40 5.86 -2.48
CA VAL A 57 -0.14 6.06 -3.92
C VAL A 57 0.56 4.85 -4.50
N LEU A 58 0.16 4.46 -5.71
CA LEU A 58 0.83 3.44 -6.50
C LEU A 58 1.91 4.09 -7.36
N LEU A 59 3.17 3.72 -7.12
CA LEU A 59 4.34 4.32 -7.80
C LEU A 59 4.78 3.54 -9.05
N SER A 60 4.51 2.23 -9.09
CA SER A 60 4.87 1.31 -10.17
C SER A 60 3.95 0.09 -10.13
N GLY A 61 3.80 -0.62 -11.26
CA GLY A 61 2.93 -1.79 -11.38
C GLY A 61 1.47 -1.42 -11.57
N ALA A 62 0.56 -2.29 -11.11
CA ALA A 62 -0.87 -2.02 -11.07
C ALA A 62 -1.53 -2.84 -9.97
N ALA A 63 -2.64 -2.33 -9.45
CA ALA A 63 -3.38 -2.97 -8.37
C ALA A 63 -4.87 -2.65 -8.44
N VAL A 64 -5.65 -3.40 -7.66
CA VAL A 64 -7.06 -3.15 -7.43
C VAL A 64 -7.31 -3.13 -5.94
N LEU A 65 -7.87 -2.02 -5.45
CA LEU A 65 -8.41 -1.93 -4.09
C LEU A 65 -9.90 -2.26 -4.12
N GLU A 66 -10.39 -2.88 -3.04
CA GLU A 66 -11.81 -3.15 -2.82
C GLU A 66 -12.22 -2.50 -1.50
N PHE A 67 -13.38 -1.83 -1.47
CA PHE A 67 -13.96 -1.19 -0.29
C PHE A 67 -15.23 -1.92 0.16
N GLU A 68 -15.38 -2.16 1.46
CA GLU A 68 -16.43 -3.06 1.97
C GLU A 68 -17.83 -2.46 1.87
N GLU A 69 -17.97 -1.16 2.15
CA GLU A 69 -19.27 -0.50 2.34
C GLU A 69 -20.16 -0.59 1.09
N ASP A 70 -19.56 -0.45 -0.09
CA ASP A 70 -20.24 -0.42 -1.38
C ASP A 70 -19.76 -1.51 -2.36
N SER A 71 -18.83 -2.37 -1.92
CA SER A 71 -18.16 -3.36 -2.77
C SER A 71 -17.50 -2.72 -4.00
N THR A 72 -17.05 -1.47 -3.89
CA THR A 72 -16.40 -0.76 -5.00
C THR A 72 -15.00 -1.32 -5.23
N LEU A 73 -14.75 -1.74 -6.48
CA LEU A 73 -13.41 -2.03 -6.99
C LEU A 73 -12.82 -0.77 -7.61
N HIS A 74 -11.61 -0.44 -7.19
CA HIS A 74 -10.86 0.71 -7.66
C HIS A 74 -9.55 0.27 -8.30
N ASP A 75 -9.49 0.33 -9.63
CA ASP A 75 -8.27 0.08 -10.40
C ASP A 75 -7.26 1.22 -10.19
N MET A 76 -6.01 0.86 -9.93
CA MET A 76 -4.91 1.79 -9.73
C MET A 76 -3.76 1.55 -10.72
N ARG A 77 -3.24 2.65 -11.25
CA ARG A 77 -2.07 2.72 -12.13
C ARG A 77 -1.01 3.65 -11.53
N PRO A 78 0.23 3.65 -12.06
CA PRO A 78 1.28 4.51 -11.52
C PRO A 78 0.87 5.99 -11.52
N GLY A 79 0.91 6.61 -10.34
CA GLY A 79 0.48 7.98 -10.09
C GLY A 79 -0.91 8.11 -9.45
N ASP A 80 -1.75 7.08 -9.50
CA ASP A 80 -3.04 7.08 -8.83
C ASP A 80 -2.84 6.99 -7.32
N TYR A 81 -3.66 7.75 -6.58
CA TYR A 81 -3.65 7.76 -5.13
C TYR A 81 -5.07 7.69 -4.58
N VAL A 82 -5.21 7.15 -3.38
CA VAL A 82 -6.46 7.08 -2.64
C VAL A 82 -6.24 7.61 -1.24
N LEU A 83 -7.23 8.36 -0.76
CA LEU A 83 -7.38 8.67 0.66
C LEU A 83 -8.44 7.74 1.23
N ILE A 84 -8.02 6.90 2.18
CA ILE A 84 -8.86 5.97 2.90
C ILE A 84 -9.11 6.59 4.28
N GLU A 85 -10.37 6.90 4.56
CA GLU A 85 -10.77 7.52 5.81
C GLU A 85 -10.68 6.51 6.97
N PRO A 86 -10.52 6.97 8.23
CA PRO A 86 -10.58 6.10 9.40
C PRO A 86 -11.79 5.16 9.37
N HIS A 87 -11.56 3.89 9.67
CA HIS A 87 -12.58 2.84 9.66
C HIS A 87 -13.24 2.57 8.30
N CYS A 88 -12.74 3.15 7.22
CA CYS A 88 -13.12 2.76 5.87
C CYS A 88 -12.46 1.41 5.54
N ARG A 89 -13.23 0.34 5.71
CA ARG A 89 -12.73 -1.02 5.53
C ARG A 89 -12.42 -1.28 4.06
N HIS A 90 -11.20 -1.71 3.80
CA HIS A 90 -10.70 -1.95 2.45
C HIS A 90 -9.77 -3.16 2.41
N ARG A 91 -9.45 -3.63 1.20
CA ARG A 91 -8.48 -4.70 0.97
C ARG A 91 -7.82 -4.57 -0.38
N VAL A 92 -6.67 -5.22 -0.54
CA VAL A 92 -6.02 -5.36 -1.84
C VAL A 92 -6.65 -6.56 -2.54
N ALA A 93 -7.50 -6.31 -3.53
CA ALA A 93 -8.13 -7.37 -4.32
C ALA A 93 -7.11 -8.07 -5.23
N SER A 94 -6.18 -7.31 -5.82
CA SER A 94 -5.06 -7.89 -6.59
C SER A 94 -3.91 -6.90 -6.81
N THR A 95 -2.73 -7.46 -7.09
CA THR A 95 -1.57 -6.76 -7.69
C THR A 95 -1.05 -7.59 -8.87
N LEU A 96 -0.25 -6.99 -9.76
CA LEU A 96 0.34 -7.73 -10.89
C LEU A 96 1.34 -8.80 -10.43
N ALA A 97 1.23 -10.01 -10.99
CA ALA A 97 2.12 -11.14 -10.66
C ALA A 97 3.43 -11.14 -11.46
N GLU A 98 3.45 -10.50 -12.64
CA GLU A 98 4.61 -10.47 -13.53
C GLU A 98 5.42 -9.15 -13.43
N GLU A 99 4.87 -8.16 -12.72
CA GLU A 99 5.49 -6.86 -12.51
C GLU A 99 5.38 -6.48 -11.04
N GLN A 100 6.46 -5.98 -10.44
CA GLN A 100 6.41 -5.50 -9.06
C GLN A 100 5.50 -4.29 -8.93
N THR A 101 4.70 -4.28 -7.88
CA THR A 101 3.87 -3.15 -7.49
C THR A 101 4.53 -2.46 -6.31
N VAL A 102 4.86 -1.17 -6.47
CA VAL A 102 5.51 -0.37 -5.43
C VAL A 102 4.53 0.68 -4.94
N TRP A 103 4.30 0.70 -3.64
CA TRP A 103 3.40 1.64 -2.98
C TRP A 103 4.18 2.56 -2.03
N LEU A 104 3.63 3.74 -1.82
CA LEU A 104 3.97 4.60 -0.69
C LEU A 104 2.69 4.91 0.08
N ALA A 105 2.63 4.48 1.34
CA ALA A 105 1.50 4.70 2.22
C ALA A 105 1.89 5.65 3.36
N ILE A 106 1.00 6.58 3.68
CA ILE A 106 1.16 7.56 4.73
C ILE A 106 -0.02 7.43 5.68
N TYR A 107 0.27 7.13 6.94
CA TYR A 107 -0.72 6.99 7.99
C TYR A 107 -0.62 8.16 8.97
N TYR A 108 -1.73 8.81 9.27
CA TYR A 108 -1.77 9.95 10.20
C TYR A 108 -3.11 10.03 10.94
N GLU A 109 -3.07 10.57 12.15
CA GLU A 109 -4.29 10.90 12.89
C GLU A 109 -5.02 12.08 12.22
N ARG A 110 -6.34 11.99 12.11
CA ARG A 110 -7.20 13.10 11.67
C ARG A 110 -7.75 13.89 12.85
#